data_AF-A0AAV3X0N2-F1
#
_entry.id   AF-A0AAV3X0N2-F1
#
_cell.length_a   1.000
_cell.length_b   1.000
_cell.length_c   1.000
_cell.angle_alpha   90.00
_cell.angle_beta   90.00
_cell.angle_gamma   90.00
#
_symmetry.space_group_name_H-M   'P 1'
#
loop_
_entity.id
_entity.type
_entity.pdbx_description
1 polymer ?
#
loop_
_entity_poly.entity_id
_entity_poly.type
_entity_poly.pdbx_seq_one_letter_code
_entity_poly.pdbx_strand_id
1 'polypeptide(L)'
;MSFNIDFTLDGVLEVGSWRTADELKNMSADDKRNSLIVAMTHNSNESVGYYQGLNNNDLIGEAAITVFLLKAGIRDTHALQSMSHDDQRNTLIVEDQGHSPSTPNLQGLNNQQLVTAGLAWAR
;
A
#
# COMPACT_ATOMS: atom_id res chain seq x y z
N MET A 1 7.42 12.95 -9.05
CA MET A 1 7.85 11.67 -9.68
C MET A 1 6.55 10.91 -9.83
N SER A 2 5.91 10.98 -10.99
CA SER A 2 4.51 10.60 -11.08
C SER A 2 4.38 9.08 -11.23
N PHE A 3 3.83 8.42 -10.22
CA PHE A 3 3.42 7.01 -10.27
C PHE A 3 1.91 6.93 -10.01
N ASN A 4 1.25 5.95 -10.62
CA ASN A 4 -0.17 5.67 -10.37
C ASN A 4 -0.27 4.34 -9.62
N ILE A 5 -1.21 4.22 -8.70
CA ILE A 5 -1.51 2.97 -8.01
C ILE A 5 -2.90 2.53 -8.43
N ASP A 6 -2.97 1.47 -9.23
CA ASP A 6 -4.23 0.82 -9.54
C ASP A 6 -4.64 -0.07 -8.37
N PHE A 7 -5.81 0.19 -7.78
CA PHE A 7 -6.34 -0.54 -6.61
C PHE A 7 -6.89 -1.93 -6.98
N THR A 8 -6.03 -2.74 -7.60
CA THR A 8 -6.25 -4.16 -7.93
C THR A 8 -5.05 -4.96 -7.43
N LEU A 9 -5.20 -6.29 -7.28
CA LEU A 9 -4.07 -7.14 -6.88
C LEU A 9 -2.89 -6.98 -7.85
N ASP A 10 -3.17 -6.96 -9.15
CA ASP A 10 -2.16 -6.80 -10.20
C ASP A 10 -1.45 -5.45 -10.08
N GLY A 11 -2.22 -4.37 -9.94
CA GLY A 11 -1.70 -3.00 -9.87
C GLY A 11 -0.76 -2.79 -8.69
N VAL A 12 -1.15 -3.20 -7.48
CA VAL A 12 -0.28 -3.01 -6.30
C VAL A 12 0.96 -3.90 -6.35
N LEU A 13 0.87 -5.12 -6.89
CA LEU A 13 2.01 -6.02 -7.06
C LEU A 13 3.02 -5.50 -8.09
N GLU A 14 2.51 -4.95 -9.20
CA GLU A 14 3.33 -4.39 -10.28
C GLU A 14 4.01 -3.09 -9.85
N VAL A 15 3.24 -2.15 -9.30
CA VAL A 15 3.78 -0.87 -8.85
C VAL A 15 4.74 -1.09 -7.69
N GLY A 16 4.44 -1.98 -6.75
CA GLY A 16 5.38 -2.40 -5.69
C GLY A 16 6.66 -3.06 -6.20
N SER A 17 6.74 -3.39 -7.49
CA SER A 17 7.85 -4.12 -8.10
C SER A 17 8.08 -5.50 -7.46
N TRP A 18 7.00 -6.10 -6.93
CA TRP A 18 7.00 -7.40 -6.27
C TRP A 18 6.70 -8.54 -7.26
N ARG A 19 5.97 -8.22 -8.33
CA ARG A 19 5.76 -9.05 -9.51
C ARG A 19 5.82 -8.19 -10.77
N THR A 20 6.12 -8.83 -11.89
CA THR A 20 6.05 -8.21 -13.22
C THR A 20 4.68 -8.46 -13.86
N ALA A 21 4.27 -7.60 -14.80
CA ALA A 21 3.03 -7.78 -15.55
C ALA A 21 2.92 -9.14 -16.25
N ASP A 22 4.05 -9.69 -16.72
CA ASP A 22 4.06 -10.98 -17.41
C ASP A 22 3.91 -12.16 -16.45
N GLU A 23 4.44 -12.08 -15.23
CA GLU A 23 4.14 -13.05 -14.17
C GLU A 23 2.66 -12.98 -13.80
N LEU A 24 2.12 -11.77 -13.59
CA LEU A 24 0.73 -11.55 -13.18
C LEU A 24 -0.28 -12.10 -14.21
N LYS A 25 0.00 -12.04 -15.51
CA LYS A 25 -0.87 -12.62 -16.55
C LYS A 25 -1.04 -14.14 -16.42
N ASN A 26 -0.03 -14.83 -15.89
CA ASN A 26 -0.02 -16.28 -15.79
C ASN A 26 -0.42 -16.80 -14.39
N MET A 27 -0.62 -15.90 -13.43
CA MET A 27 -1.00 -16.24 -12.05
C MET A 27 -2.52 -16.30 -11.88
N SER A 28 -2.98 -17.27 -11.07
CA SER A 28 -4.36 -17.30 -10.61
C SER A 28 -4.65 -16.15 -9.63
N ALA A 29 -5.93 -15.85 -9.38
CA ALA A 29 -6.32 -14.85 -8.39
C ALA A 29 -5.79 -15.19 -6.98
N ASP A 30 -5.79 -16.46 -6.61
CA ASP A 30 -5.28 -16.94 -5.32
C ASP A 30 -3.75 -16.80 -5.24
N ASP A 31 -3.02 -17.11 -6.31
CA ASP A 31 -1.57 -16.93 -6.35
C ASP A 31 -1.16 -15.46 -6.23
N LYS A 32 -1.94 -14.56 -6.84
CA LYS A 32 -1.75 -13.11 -6.74
C LYS A 32 -1.98 -12.64 -5.31
N ARG A 33 -3.08 -13.04 -4.70
CA ARG A 33 -3.39 -12.73 -3.30
C ARG A 33 -2.29 -13.26 -2.37
N ASN A 34 -1.85 -14.50 -2.52
CA ASN A 34 -0.78 -15.09 -1.71
C ASN A 34 0.56 -14.36 -1.91
N SER A 35 0.89 -13.98 -3.16
CA SER A 35 2.09 -13.19 -3.43
C SER A 35 2.03 -11.81 -2.78
N LEU A 36 0.86 -11.19 -2.75
CA LEU A 36 0.66 -9.91 -2.08
C LEU A 36 0.83 -10.04 -0.56
N ILE A 37 0.25 -11.08 0.04
CA ILE A 37 0.44 -11.39 1.47
C ILE A 37 1.93 -11.55 1.79
N VAL A 38 2.66 -12.33 1.00
CA VAL A 38 4.12 -12.50 1.19
C VAL A 38 4.84 -11.16 1.09
N ALA A 39 4.57 -10.37 0.05
CA ALA A 39 5.19 -9.06 -0.10
C ALA A 39 4.91 -8.12 1.08
N MET A 40 3.68 -8.10 1.59
CA MET A 40 3.29 -7.29 2.73
C MET A 40 3.99 -7.70 4.02
N THR A 41 4.12 -9.01 4.27
CA THR A 41 4.87 -9.52 5.44
C THR A 41 6.36 -9.20 5.38
N HIS A 42 6.92 -8.99 4.19
CA HIS A 42 8.29 -8.52 4.02
C HIS A 42 8.45 -7.00 4.15
N ASN A 43 7.35 -6.24 4.15
CA ASN A 43 7.35 -4.76 4.19
C ASN A 43 6.50 -4.23 5.37
N SER A 44 6.33 -5.01 6.42
CA SER A 44 5.64 -4.64 7.66
C SER A 44 6.12 -5.52 8.81
N ASN A 45 5.76 -5.16 10.04
CA ASN A 45 5.93 -6.04 11.20
C ASN A 45 4.74 -6.99 11.45
N GLU A 46 3.76 -6.98 10.55
CA GLU A 46 2.54 -7.77 10.69
C GLU A 46 2.75 -9.24 10.35
N SER A 47 1.95 -10.10 10.97
CA SER A 47 2.02 -11.54 10.72
C SER A 47 1.33 -11.93 9.40
N VAL A 48 1.76 -13.05 8.82
CA VAL A 48 1.04 -13.68 7.68
C VAL A 48 -0.43 -13.90 8.02
N GLY A 49 -0.74 -14.33 9.25
CA GLY A 49 -2.09 -14.61 9.72
C GLY A 49 -2.98 -13.37 9.75
N TYR A 50 -2.42 -12.20 10.07
CA TYR A 50 -3.13 -10.91 9.98
C TYR A 50 -3.62 -10.67 8.55
N TYR A 51 -2.72 -10.73 7.56
CA TYR A 51 -3.07 -10.47 6.16
C TYR A 51 -3.97 -11.54 5.55
N GLN A 52 -3.83 -12.80 5.98
CA GLN A 52 -4.74 -13.88 5.56
C GLN A 52 -6.18 -13.64 5.99
N GLY A 53 -6.40 -12.97 7.12
CA GLY A 53 -7.72 -12.62 7.65
C GLY A 53 -8.42 -11.49 6.91
N LEU A 54 -7.70 -10.67 6.13
CA LEU A 54 -8.27 -9.55 5.39
C LEU A 54 -9.01 -10.01 4.13
N ASN A 55 -10.08 -9.33 3.71
CA ASN A 55 -10.60 -9.55 2.35
C ASN A 55 -9.65 -8.93 1.30
N ASN A 56 -9.92 -9.16 0.00
CA ASN A 56 -9.05 -8.63 -1.06
C ASN A 56 -8.99 -7.09 -1.08
N ASN A 57 -10.10 -6.40 -0.81
CA ASN A 57 -10.15 -4.95 -0.88
C ASN A 57 -9.32 -4.30 0.24
N ASP A 58 -9.43 -4.84 1.46
CA ASP A 58 -8.65 -4.36 2.59
C ASP A 58 -7.16 -4.67 2.38
N LEU A 59 -6.82 -5.87 1.92
CA LEU A 59 -5.44 -6.24 1.60
C LEU A 59 -4.83 -5.33 0.51
N ILE A 60 -5.59 -5.01 -0.55
CA ILE A 60 -5.17 -4.06 -1.58
C ILE A 60 -4.97 -2.67 -0.99
N GLY A 61 -5.86 -2.23 -0.09
CA GLY A 61 -5.76 -0.94 0.58
C GLY A 61 -4.48 -0.83 1.43
N GLU A 62 -4.20 -1.83 2.26
CA GLU A 62 -2.96 -1.90 3.05
C GLU A 62 -1.73 -1.87 2.14
N ALA A 63 -1.73 -2.69 1.09
CA ALA A 63 -0.63 -2.73 0.14
C ALA A 63 -0.42 -1.40 -0.60
N ALA A 64 -1.50 -0.72 -0.96
CA ALA A 64 -1.40 0.58 -1.62
C ALA A 64 -0.71 1.62 -0.73
N ILE A 65 -0.94 1.62 0.59
CA ILE A 65 -0.23 2.49 1.53
C ILE A 65 1.26 2.16 1.53
N THR A 66 1.62 0.88 1.73
CA THR A 66 3.02 0.44 1.74
C THR A 66 3.74 0.82 0.44
N VAL A 67 3.11 0.57 -0.71
CA VAL A 67 3.65 0.92 -2.04
C VAL A 67 3.81 2.43 -2.18
N PHE A 68 2.83 3.22 -1.75
CA PHE A 68 2.93 4.68 -1.81
C PHE A 68 4.09 5.20 -0.97
N LEU A 69 4.23 4.76 0.28
CA LEU A 69 5.32 5.18 1.17
C LEU A 69 6.70 4.86 0.59
N LEU A 70 6.83 3.68 -0.05
CA LEU A 70 8.04 3.27 -0.77
C LEU A 70 8.32 4.16 -1.98
N LYS A 71 7.34 4.33 -2.87
CA LYS A 71 7.53 5.03 -4.15
C LYS A 71 7.67 6.53 -4.01
N ALA A 72 7.02 7.12 -3.02
CA ALA A 72 7.21 8.52 -2.64
C ALA A 72 8.54 8.76 -1.89
N GLY A 73 9.26 7.69 -1.50
CA GLY A 73 10.51 7.80 -0.75
C GLY A 73 10.31 8.29 0.70
N ILE A 74 9.09 8.20 1.23
CA ILE A 74 8.77 8.60 2.61
C ILE A 74 9.36 7.60 3.60
N ARG A 75 9.32 6.31 3.24
CA ARG A 75 9.96 5.22 3.98
C ARG A 75 10.63 4.26 3.02
N ASP A 76 11.73 3.67 3.46
CA ASP A 76 12.35 2.54 2.77
C ASP A 76 11.84 1.21 3.36
N THR A 77 12.20 0.11 2.71
CA THR A 77 11.81 -1.24 3.13
C THR A 77 12.27 -1.55 4.56
N HIS A 78 13.43 -1.07 4.99
CA HIS A 78 13.94 -1.34 6.33
C HIS A 78 13.09 -0.65 7.41
N ALA A 79 12.71 0.60 7.18
CA ALA A 79 11.80 1.32 8.06
C ALA A 79 10.42 0.65 8.10
N LEU A 80 9.87 0.30 6.94
CA LEU A 80 8.54 -0.32 6.85
C LEU A 80 8.47 -1.68 7.55
N GLN A 81 9.54 -2.48 7.49
CA GLN A 81 9.63 -3.76 8.22
C GLN A 81 9.50 -3.62 9.74
N SER A 82 9.80 -2.45 10.29
CA SER A 82 9.62 -2.18 11.73
C SER A 82 8.24 -1.64 12.09
N MET A 83 7.43 -1.28 11.09
CA MET A 83 6.15 -0.59 11.25
C MET A 83 4.97 -1.56 11.13
N SER A 84 3.99 -1.39 12.01
CA SER A 84 2.67 -2.01 11.83
C SER A 84 1.92 -1.37 10.66
N HIS A 85 0.86 -2.02 10.19
CA HIS A 85 0.01 -1.42 9.15
C HIS A 85 -0.62 -0.09 9.63
N ASP A 86 -1.02 -0.03 10.90
CA ASP A 86 -1.53 1.18 11.55
C ASP A 86 -0.47 2.31 11.56
N ASP A 87 0.79 2.00 11.83
CA ASP A 87 1.89 2.98 11.77
C ASP A 87 2.10 3.50 10.34
N GLN A 88 2.00 2.62 9.34
CA GLN A 88 2.12 3.00 7.94
C GLN A 88 0.96 3.91 7.52
N ARG A 89 -0.28 3.57 7.90
CA ARG A 89 -1.46 4.40 7.66
C ARG A 89 -1.36 5.75 8.35
N ASN A 90 -0.99 5.79 9.62
CA ASN A 90 -0.82 7.05 10.36
C ASN A 90 0.28 7.91 9.77
N THR A 91 1.37 7.31 9.28
CA THR A 91 2.42 8.04 8.56
C THR A 91 1.84 8.73 7.34
N LEU A 92 1.09 8.03 6.48
CA LEU A 92 0.47 8.64 5.31
C LEU A 92 -0.49 9.78 5.69
N ILE A 93 -1.29 9.62 6.75
CA ILE A 93 -2.18 10.69 7.23
C ILE A 93 -1.40 11.95 7.61
N VAL A 94 -0.27 11.80 8.29
CA VAL A 94 0.58 12.95 8.67
C VAL A 94 1.15 13.64 7.42
N GLU A 95 1.62 12.87 6.44
CA GLU A 95 2.13 13.41 5.18
C GLU A 95 1.01 14.14 4.39
N ASP A 96 -0.17 13.52 4.25
CA ASP A 96 -1.33 14.13 3.61
C ASP A 96 -1.77 15.42 4.30
N GLN A 97 -1.78 15.45 5.62
CA GLN A 97 -2.14 16.63 6.41
C GLN A 97 -1.11 17.76 6.23
N GLY A 98 0.18 17.42 6.11
CA GLY A 98 1.26 18.39 5.88
C GLY A 98 1.22 19.00 4.49
N HIS A 99 0.93 18.19 3.47
CA HIS A 99 0.88 18.62 2.07
C HIS A 99 -0.47 19.24 1.66
N SER A 100 -1.56 18.80 2.28
CA SER A 100 -2.94 19.23 1.97
C SER A 100 -3.72 19.55 3.25
N PRO A 101 -3.37 20.65 3.97
CA PRO A 101 -3.90 20.93 5.29
C PRO A 101 -5.41 21.22 5.34
N SER A 102 -6.00 21.55 4.18
CA SER A 102 -7.44 21.79 4.04
C SER A 102 -8.27 20.51 3.93
N THR A 103 -7.66 19.33 3.80
CA THR A 103 -8.41 18.07 3.68
C THR A 103 -9.03 17.70 5.02
N PRO A 104 -10.37 17.79 5.17
CA PRO A 104 -11.00 17.49 6.45
C PRO A 104 -11.07 15.98 6.65
N ASN A 105 -10.85 15.55 7.90
CA ASN A 105 -11.10 14.18 8.36
C ASN A 105 -10.34 13.06 7.60
N LEU A 106 -9.03 13.24 7.39
CA LEU A 106 -8.15 12.19 6.84
C LEU A 106 -8.27 10.86 7.61
N GLN A 107 -8.42 10.92 8.94
CA GLN A 107 -8.59 9.73 9.77
C GLN A 107 -9.84 8.91 9.44
N GLY A 108 -10.90 9.53 8.90
CA GLY A 108 -12.12 8.83 8.48
C GLY A 108 -12.05 8.21 7.08
N LEU A 109 -10.97 8.44 6.34
CA LEU A 109 -10.78 7.87 5.00
C LEU A 109 -10.31 6.42 5.08
N ASN A 110 -10.78 5.60 4.14
CA ASN A 110 -10.20 4.27 3.94
C ASN A 110 -8.81 4.38 3.27
N ASN A 111 -8.07 3.28 3.27
CA ASN A 111 -6.68 3.27 2.79
C ASN A 111 -6.53 3.70 1.33
N GLN A 112 -7.47 3.31 0.45
CA GLN A 112 -7.43 3.71 -0.97
C GLN A 112 -7.71 5.21 -1.14
N GLN A 113 -8.61 5.77 -0.34
CA GLN A 113 -8.90 7.20 -0.31
C GLN A 113 -7.71 8.01 0.21
N LEU A 114 -7.02 7.52 1.24
CA LEU A 114 -5.77 8.12 1.74
C LEU A 114 -4.68 8.13 0.66
N VAL A 115 -4.44 6.98 0.02
CA VAL A 115 -3.46 6.91 -1.09
C VAL A 115 -3.84 7.84 -2.24
N THR A 116 -5.13 7.98 -2.55
CA THR A 116 -5.61 8.92 -3.58
C THR A 116 -5.32 10.37 -3.19
N ALA A 117 -5.47 10.75 -1.91
CA ALA A 117 -5.08 12.05 -1.41
C ALA A 117 -3.56 12.26 -1.51
N GLY A 118 -2.77 11.24 -1.13
CA GLY A 118 -1.32 11.14 -1.34
C GLY A 118 -0.89 11.45 -2.77
N LEU A 119 -1.45 10.72 -3.72
CA LEU A 119 -1.21 10.86 -5.16
C LEU A 119 -1.63 12.23 -5.70
N ALA A 120 -2.46 13.00 -4.99
CA ALA A 120 -2.86 14.32 -5.43
C ALA A 120 -1.72 15.35 -5.32
N TRP A 121 -0.87 15.23 -4.30
CA TRP A 121 0.24 16.13 -4.04
C TRP A 121 1.61 15.55 -4.43
N ALA A 122 1.76 14.22 -4.55
CA ALA A 122 3.02 13.56 -4.91
C ALA A 122 3.39 13.62 -6.42
N ARG A 123 2.62 14.37 -7.22
CA ARG A 123 2.67 14.39 -8.69
C ARG A 123 4.01 14.90 -9.22
#